data_AF-A0A519YYD4-F1
#
_entry.id   AF-A0A519YYD4-F1
#
_cell.length_a   1.000
_cell.length_b   1.000
_cell.length_c   1.000
_cell.angle_alpha   90.00
_cell.angle_beta   90.00
_cell.angle_gamma   90.00
#
_symmetry.space_group_name_H-M   'P 1'
#
loop_
_entity.id
_entity.type
_entity.pdbx_description
1 polymer ?
#
loop_
_entity_poly.entity_id
_entity_poly.type
_entity_poly.pdbx_seq_one_letter_code
_entity_poly.pdbx_strand_id
1 'polypeptide(L)' 'ILHQDPHATNYYGSKEVGRFLQDIMRPGSSRDWRTVLKEKTGEDLSARAMVAYFQPLMGYLQAQNKGRKYTM' A
#
# COMPACT_ATOMS: atom_id res chain seq x y z
N ILE A 1 2.58 -3.95 -10.87
CA ILE A 1 3.23 -5.15 -10.29
C ILE A 1 2.18 -6.19 -9.96
N LEU A 2 1.22 -5.88 -9.09
CA LEU A 2 0.27 -6.91 -8.64
C LEU A 2 -1.02 -6.97 -9.47
N HIS A 3 -1.28 -5.95 -10.31
CA HIS A 3 -2.35 -5.85 -11.33
C HIS A 3 -3.73 -6.37 -10.90
N GLN A 4 -4.00 -6.32 -9.60
CA GLN A 4 -5.24 -6.76 -8.99
C GLN A 4 -5.79 -5.61 -8.16
N ASP A 5 -7.12 -5.59 -8.01
CA ASP A 5 -7.77 -4.69 -7.08
C ASP A 5 -7.23 -4.96 -5.67
N PRO A 6 -6.66 -3.96 -4.97
CA PRO A 6 -6.15 -4.15 -3.63
C PRO A 6 -7.26 -4.51 -2.62
N HIS A 7 -8.53 -4.16 -2.86
CA HIS A 7 -9.67 -4.48 -1.98
C HIS A 7 -10.09 -5.95 -1.98
N ALA A 8 -9.76 -6.68 -3.04
CA ALA A 8 -10.14 -8.07 -3.24
C ALA A 8 -8.91 -8.97 -3.48
N THR A 9 -7.74 -8.50 -3.08
CA THR A 9 -6.46 -9.11 -3.41
C THR A 9 -6.15 -10.31 -2.50
N ASN A 10 -5.59 -11.36 -3.09
CA ASN A 10 -4.97 -12.47 -2.36
C ASN A 10 -3.75 -12.97 -3.14
N TYR A 11 -2.55 -12.85 -2.54
CA TYR A 11 -1.30 -13.27 -3.17
C TYR A 11 -0.85 -14.70 -2.82
N TYR A 12 -1.68 -15.44 -2.09
CA TYR A 12 -1.36 -16.82 -1.72
C TYR A 12 -1.03 -17.67 -2.96
N GLY A 13 0.10 -18.38 -2.90
CA GLY A 13 0.58 -19.24 -3.99
C GLY A 13 1.23 -18.49 -5.17
N SER A 14 1.25 -17.15 -5.19
CA SER A 14 1.87 -16.41 -6.30
C SER A 14 3.40 -16.36 -6.17
N LYS A 15 4.08 -17.17 -6.99
CA LYS A 15 5.55 -17.21 -7.06
C LYS A 15 6.16 -15.88 -7.52
N GLU A 16 5.46 -15.15 -8.39
CA GLU A 16 5.92 -13.85 -8.88
C GLU A 16 5.95 -12.82 -7.76
N VAL A 17 4.88 -12.74 -6.96
CA VAL A 17 4.82 -11.86 -5.78
C VAL A 17 5.86 -12.27 -4.75
N GLY A 18 6.04 -13.58 -4.54
CA GLY A 18 7.09 -14.09 -3.66
C GLY A 18 8.49 -13.63 -4.07
N ARG A 19 8.83 -13.68 -5.37
CA ARG A 19 10.11 -13.18 -5.90
C ARG A 19 10.27 -11.69 -5.70
N PHE A 20 9.22 -10.90 -5.97
CA PHE A 20 9.23 -9.46 -5.75
C PHE A 20 9.52 -9.10 -4.28
N LEU A 21 8.85 -9.76 -3.34
CA LEU A 21 9.08 -9.54 -1.90
C LEU A 21 10.48 -10.02 -1.48
N GLN A 22 10.93 -11.17 -1.97
CA GLN A 22 12.26 -11.69 -1.67
C GLN A 22 13.34 -10.70 -2.09
N ASP A 23 13.21 -10.09 -3.26
CA ASP A 23 14.13 -9.09 -3.78
C ASP A 23 14.27 -7.83 -2.90
N ILE A 24 13.18 -7.43 -2.23
CA ILE A 24 13.17 -6.32 -1.27
C ILE A 24 13.84 -6.75 0.04
N MET A 25 13.56 -7.97 0.51
CA MET A 25 14.03 -8.46 1.82
C MET A 25 15.48 -8.96 1.81
N ARG A 26 15.96 -9.48 0.68
CA ARG A 26 17.26 -10.14 0.54
C ARG A 26 18.47 -9.30 1.00
N PRO A 27 18.53 -7.97 0.77
CA PRO A 27 19.64 -7.15 1.27
C PRO A 27 19.68 -7.00 2.80
N GLY A 28 18.57 -7.23 3.50
CA GLY A 28 18.48 -6.98 4.94
C GLY A 28 18.91 -5.55 5.28
N SER A 29 19.79 -5.41 6.27
CA SER A 29 20.35 -4.12 6.70
C SER A 29 21.58 -3.67 5.90
N SER A 30 22.02 -4.42 4.88
CA SER A 30 23.26 -4.12 4.15
C SER A 30 23.11 -2.99 3.13
N ARG A 31 21.88 -2.50 2.88
CA ARG A 31 21.57 -1.41 1.95
C ARG A 31 20.63 -0.41 2.60
N ASP A 32 20.72 0.85 2.18
CA ASP A 32 19.77 1.87 2.60
C ASP A 32 18.34 1.53 2.13
N TRP A 33 17.40 1.58 3.06
CA TRP A 33 16.02 1.14 2.83
C TRP A 33 15.27 2.05 1.85
N ARG A 34 15.59 3.35 1.79
CA ARG A 34 14.94 4.29 0.86
C ARG A 34 15.35 3.98 -0.56
N THR A 35 16.64 3.67 -0.75
CA THR A 35 17.18 3.25 -2.04
C THR A 35 16.50 1.98 -2.54
N VAL A 36 16.42 0.95 -1.68
CA VAL A 36 15.74 -0.32 -2.03
C VAL A 36 14.26 -0.09 -2.35
N LEU A 37 13.56 0.72 -1.55
CA LEU A 37 12.15 1.05 -1.77
C LEU A 37 11.93 1.73 -3.13
N LYS A 38 12.74 2.75 -3.44
CA LYS A 38 12.64 3.52 -4.68
C LYS A 38 12.97 2.68 -5.91
N GLU A 39 14.00 1.83 -5.84
CA GLU A 39 14.34 0.89 -6.91
C GLU A 39 13.22 -0.09 -7.24
N LYS A 40 12.51 -0.57 -6.21
CA LYS A 40 11.50 -1.64 -6.35
C LYS A 40 10.09 -1.11 -6.61
N THR A 41 9.76 0.08 -6.13
CA THR A 41 8.41 0.67 -6.26
C THR A 41 8.35 1.85 -7.23
N GLY A 42 9.50 2.46 -7.57
CA GLY A 42 9.58 3.67 -8.38
C GLY A 42 9.28 4.97 -7.63
N GLU A 43 8.89 4.89 -6.35
CA GLU A 43 8.48 6.04 -5.54
C GLU A 43 9.21 6.02 -4.19
N ASP A 44 9.36 7.21 -3.60
CA ASP A 44 9.71 7.35 -2.18
C ASP A 44 8.50 6.97 -1.30
N LEU A 45 8.73 6.81 0.02
CA LEU A 45 7.65 6.48 0.96
C LEU A 45 6.51 7.50 0.86
N SER A 46 5.30 7.03 0.54
CA SER A 46 4.13 7.89 0.39
C SER A 46 2.88 7.28 1.03
N ALA A 47 1.97 8.14 1.48
CA ALA A 47 0.65 7.72 1.99
C ALA A 47 -0.34 7.39 0.86
N ARG A 48 0.03 7.59 -0.41
CA ARG A 48 -0.86 7.55 -1.57
C ARG A 48 -1.61 6.23 -1.70
N ALA A 49 -0.91 5.10 -1.58
CA ALA A 49 -1.51 3.78 -1.67
C ALA A 49 -2.53 3.52 -0.54
N MET A 50 -2.22 3.97 0.68
CA MET A 50 -3.10 3.85 1.84
C MET A 50 -4.37 4.69 1.67
N VAL A 51 -4.22 5.95 1.23
CA VAL A 51 -5.36 6.83 0.95
C VAL A 51 -6.23 6.24 -0.15
N ALA A 52 -5.64 5.79 -1.26
CA ALA A 52 -6.35 5.16 -2.36
C ALA A 52 -7.14 3.93 -1.90
N TYR A 53 -6.55 3.12 -1.02
CA TYR A 53 -7.25 1.97 -0.44
C TYR A 53 -8.46 2.39 0.39
N PHE A 54 -8.32 3.39 1.28
CA PHE A 54 -9.44 3.79 2.13
C PHE A 54 -10.40 4.80 1.48
N GLN A 55 -10.22 5.18 0.21
CA GLN A 55 -11.08 6.14 -0.50
C GLN A 55 -12.58 5.80 -0.42
N PRO A 56 -13.03 4.55 -0.70
CA PRO A 56 -14.45 4.22 -0.63
C PRO A 56 -15.03 4.39 0.78
N LEU A 57 -14.26 3.98 1.80
CA LEU A 57 -14.64 4.15 3.20
C LEU A 57 -14.69 5.63 3.59
N MET A 58 -13.73 6.43 3.13
CA MET A 58 -13.69 7.87 3.38
C MET A 58 -14.95 8.55 2.85
N GLY A 59 -15.37 8.23 1.62
CA GLY A 59 -16.60 8.77 1.04
C GLY A 59 -17.85 8.39 1.86
N TYR A 60 -17.94 7.14 2.31
CA TYR A 60 -19.03 6.71 3.20
C TYR A 60 -19.02 7.47 4.53
N LEU A 61 -17.86 7.59 5.18
CA LEU A 61 -17.74 8.28 6.46
C LEU A 61 -18.06 9.77 6.35
N GLN A 62 -17.69 10.43 5.26
CA GLN A 62 -18.06 11.82 4.99
C GLN A 62 -19.58 12.00 4.89
N ALA A 63 -20.28 11.07 4.23
CA ALA A 63 -21.75 11.09 4.15
C ALA A 63 -22.39 10.86 5.52
N GLN A 64 -21.89 9.89 6.30
CA GLN A 64 -22.40 9.58 7.64
C GLN A 64 -22.14 10.68 8.67
N ASN A 65 -21.02 11.40 8.52
CA ASN A 65 -20.65 12.48 9.43
C ASN A 65 -21.29 13.82 9.05
N LYS A 66 -22.07 13.89 7.97
CA LYS A 66 -22.75 15.13 7.56
C LYS A 66 -23.68 15.62 8.67
N GLY A 67 -23.43 16.82 9.18
CA GLY A 67 -24.21 17.42 10.27
C GLY A 67 -23.74 17.06 11.68
N ARG A 68 -22.73 16.20 11.84
CA ARG A 68 -22.07 15.98 13.13
C ARG A 68 -21.17 17.17 13.44
N LYS A 69 -21.40 17.81 14.58
CA LYS A 69 -20.64 19.00 15.00
C LYS A 69 -19.33 18.67 15.74
N TYR A 70 -19.16 17.43 16.20
CA TYR A 70 -18.02 17.02 17.02
C TYR A 70 -17.57 15.63 16.61
N THR A 71 -16.44 15.56 15.93
CA THR A 71 -15.64 14.33 15.81
C THR A 71 -14.19 14.76 15.59
N MET A 72 -13.57 15.24 16.66
CA MET A 72 -12.12 15.28 16.89
C MET A 72 -11.89 15.00 18.36
#